data_AF-A0AAX3I7J4-F1
#
_entry.id   AF-A0AAX3I7J4-F1
#
_cell.length_a   1.000
_cell.length_b   1.000
_cell.length_c   1.000
_cell.angle_alpha   90.00
_cell.angle_beta   90.00
_cell.angle_gamma   90.00
#
_symmetry.space_group_name_H-M   'P 1'
#
loop_
_entity.id
_entity.type
_entity.pdbx_description
1 polymer ?
#
loop_
_entity_poly.entity_id
_entity_poly.type
_entity_poly.pdbx_seq_one_letter_code
_entity_poly.pdbx_strand_id
1 'polypeptide(L)'
;MAISPTASAPPITSAQIPENNAPAENSPPVPEGYRRWHFPGFTFDEKVRQYKKKLTPEGATPEYFNEPLPRNNALDSAAQDNYKPIKSPNQHTAVHIKGQIKHKWGIDLDPEKTYLVTIAYDNSQKPYKGSIVQKISLADAARSNVQGNPMSMKVPKLPEGAAPPSIEIEPISRHNEPPGADGTFPLPPEKGYRTHYQGIYTEPSSESANKYSADNHVPIPAADFQQMVWDHSYKKPYDNYLDFYWSHNNTRDAYTTLSKISFLKAAHKQHHEQSLDEESRKIAMRLGGIPKNETYMDASAQTLNKPYVPDPDLETKVLTFNGFKSIDIFYTRDTKTNKTLLYIPGNSSPLHAFDSPAAMNEWLGEQLKDKEKAEAFKKHFSQSIQGSSLFKAGFEKSLELFHQRLQQPGHVAFHKQRGDWKEGEIFGGDKIEGDPFKELQRNTESAMKESTSQQFVLNSDRTKNQILKAGKYLDIMLLFATPLGIALPPVGILLTGLNIASGVLKLGVGIDDKVHNRPDADNRITYGVFNAIKPVVTAGLGNAIKPVVAPAIPLLKQMVLNS
;
A
#
# COMPACT_ATOMS: atom_id res chain seq x y z
N MET A 1 -62.83 30.02 1.09
CA MET A 1 -62.33 30.68 2.32
C MET A 1 -60.89 30.26 2.52
N ALA A 2 -60.00 31.21 2.29
CA ALA A 2 -58.56 31.06 2.42
C ALA A 2 -58.13 31.60 3.79
N ILE A 3 -57.13 30.99 4.42
CA ILE A 3 -56.30 31.65 5.43
C ILE A 3 -54.87 31.11 5.28
N SER A 4 -53.96 32.01 4.92
CA SER A 4 -52.51 31.90 5.08
C SER A 4 -52.03 33.15 5.87
N PRO A 5 -50.73 33.38 6.14
CA PRO A 5 -50.15 33.22 7.49
C PRO A 5 -49.42 34.49 7.98
N THR A 6 -49.10 34.61 9.27
CA THR A 6 -48.10 35.60 9.75
C THR A 6 -47.50 35.20 11.10
N ALA A 7 -46.18 35.08 11.15
CA ALA A 7 -45.34 35.70 12.18
C ALA A 7 -43.85 35.50 11.83
N SER A 8 -43.21 36.57 11.40
CA SER A 8 -41.78 36.69 11.11
C SER A 8 -40.99 36.94 12.41
N ALA A 9 -39.85 36.28 12.59
CA ALA A 9 -38.86 36.62 13.61
C ALA A 9 -37.81 37.61 13.04
N PRO A 10 -37.23 38.51 13.87
CA PRO A 10 -36.39 39.63 13.41
C PRO A 10 -34.93 39.21 13.11
N PRO A 11 -34.16 40.05 12.38
CA PRO A 11 -32.78 39.76 12.02
C PRO A 11 -31.82 40.04 13.19
N ILE A 12 -30.87 39.15 13.44
CA ILE A 12 -29.76 39.39 14.38
C ILE A 12 -28.57 39.93 13.59
N THR A 13 -28.24 41.17 13.88
CA THR A 13 -27.06 41.93 13.45
C THR A 13 -25.75 41.35 13.97
N SER A 14 -24.73 41.38 13.12
CA SER A 14 -23.34 41.05 13.40
C SER A 14 -22.77 41.88 14.55
N ALA A 15 -22.57 41.27 15.71
CA ALA A 15 -21.84 41.87 16.83
C ALA A 15 -20.35 41.52 16.71
N GLN A 16 -19.52 42.56 16.77
CA GLN A 16 -18.07 42.54 16.74
C GLN A 16 -17.49 41.64 17.84
N ILE A 17 -16.54 40.77 17.47
CA ILE A 17 -15.71 40.02 18.41
C ILE A 17 -14.59 40.96 18.91
N PRO A 18 -14.37 41.11 20.23
CA PRO A 18 -13.33 41.99 20.73
C PRO A 18 -11.93 41.40 20.50
N GLU A 19 -11.02 42.25 19.99
CA GLU A 19 -9.58 42.01 19.95
C GLU A 19 -9.04 41.84 21.38
N ASN A 20 -8.51 40.65 21.69
CA ASN A 20 -7.82 40.40 22.94
C ASN A 20 -6.30 40.49 22.69
N ASN A 21 -5.75 41.66 23.00
CA ASN A 21 -4.31 41.90 23.07
C ASN A 21 -3.76 41.40 24.41
N ALA A 22 -3.10 40.24 24.42
CA ALA A 22 -2.15 39.87 25.47
C ALA A 22 -1.09 38.89 24.91
N PRO A 23 0.17 38.95 25.38
CA PRO A 23 1.32 38.37 24.71
C PRO A 23 1.47 36.87 24.98
N ALA A 24 1.79 36.11 23.92
CA ALA A 24 2.11 34.69 24.00
C ALA A 24 3.53 34.50 24.57
N GLU A 25 3.61 34.18 25.85
CA GLU A 25 4.83 33.70 26.50
C GLU A 25 4.68 32.19 26.79
N ASN A 26 5.71 31.41 26.45
CA ASN A 26 5.88 29.96 26.65
C ASN A 26 5.28 29.01 25.60
N SER A 27 5.80 29.08 24.37
CA SER A 27 5.94 27.89 23.51
C SER A 27 7.33 27.25 23.76
N PRO A 28 7.45 25.92 23.89
CA PRO A 28 8.76 25.27 24.04
C PRO A 28 9.65 25.50 22.80
N PRO A 29 10.98 25.56 22.96
CA PRO A 29 11.89 25.87 21.86
C PRO A 29 11.84 24.77 20.80
N VAL A 30 11.63 25.19 19.54
CA VAL A 30 11.78 24.32 18.36
C VAL A 30 13.22 23.81 18.33
N PRO A 31 13.48 22.50 18.20
CA PRO A 31 14.83 21.95 18.12
C PRO A 31 15.62 22.61 16.97
N GLU A 32 16.84 23.07 17.29
CA GLU A 32 17.81 23.58 16.32
C GLU A 32 18.14 22.49 15.27
N GLY A 33 17.42 22.53 14.15
CA GLY A 33 17.55 21.57 13.05
C GLY A 33 16.64 21.87 11.87
N TYR A 34 15.54 22.61 12.07
CA TYR A 34 14.67 23.08 10.99
C TYR A 34 15.07 24.49 10.52
N ARG A 35 16.23 24.60 9.87
CA ARG A 35 16.43 25.73 8.95
C ARG A 35 15.52 25.52 7.74
N ARG A 36 14.58 26.45 7.53
CA ARG A 36 13.91 26.65 6.24
C ARG A 36 14.98 26.65 5.16
N TRP A 37 14.98 25.65 4.29
CA TRP A 37 15.85 25.60 3.12
C TRP A 37 15.53 26.80 2.23
N HIS A 38 16.38 27.83 2.23
CA HIS A 38 16.38 28.88 1.22
C HIS A 38 17.04 28.31 -0.04
N PHE A 39 16.26 28.07 -1.09
CA PHE A 39 16.81 27.82 -2.42
C PHE A 39 17.04 29.17 -3.13
N PRO A 40 18.19 29.40 -3.77
CA PRO A 40 18.42 30.63 -4.53
C PRO A 40 17.46 30.67 -5.74
N GLY A 41 16.54 31.64 -5.73
CA GLY A 41 15.39 31.73 -6.63
C GLY A 41 15.66 32.20 -8.07
N PHE A 42 16.89 32.20 -8.56
CA PHE A 42 17.19 32.76 -9.90
C PHE A 42 17.67 31.73 -10.94
N THR A 43 18.28 30.61 -10.55
CA THR A 43 18.82 29.61 -11.51
C THR A 43 17.81 28.53 -11.92
N PHE A 44 16.73 28.35 -11.16
CA PHE A 44 15.75 27.28 -11.39
C PHE A 44 14.70 27.66 -12.44
N ASP A 45 14.22 28.91 -12.41
CA ASP A 45 13.25 29.44 -13.39
C ASP A 45 13.84 29.49 -14.80
N GLU A 46 15.14 29.78 -14.93
CA GLU A 46 15.80 29.81 -16.23
C GLU A 46 15.91 28.40 -16.84
N LYS A 47 16.20 27.37 -16.04
CA LYS A 47 16.21 25.97 -16.49
C LYS A 47 14.82 25.50 -16.93
N VAL A 48 13.76 25.83 -16.18
CA VAL A 48 12.38 25.51 -16.57
C VAL A 48 12.00 26.24 -17.86
N ARG A 49 12.35 27.53 -18.00
CA ARG A 49 12.11 28.30 -19.25
C ARG A 49 12.86 27.72 -20.44
N GLN A 50 14.11 27.31 -20.27
CA GLN A 50 14.89 26.66 -21.32
C GLN A 50 14.30 25.29 -21.70
N TYR A 51 13.78 24.55 -20.72
CA TYR A 51 13.14 23.27 -20.97
C TYR A 51 11.81 23.40 -21.71
N LYS A 52 11.00 24.42 -21.41
CA LYS A 52 9.76 24.72 -22.15
C LYS A 52 9.98 25.02 -23.63
N LYS A 53 11.20 25.42 -24.03
CA LYS A 53 11.57 25.57 -25.44
C LYS A 53 11.86 24.23 -26.13
N LYS A 54 12.22 23.21 -25.36
CA LYS A 54 12.58 21.87 -25.83
C LYS A 54 11.43 20.89 -25.77
N LEU A 55 10.47 21.12 -24.87
CA LEU A 55 9.20 20.41 -24.81
C LEU A 55 8.08 21.39 -25.16
N THR A 56 7.60 21.34 -26.40
CA THR A 56 6.46 22.17 -26.84
C THR A 56 5.19 21.31 -26.96
N PRO A 57 4.02 21.94 -27.17
CA PRO A 57 2.80 21.21 -27.47
C PRO A 57 2.89 20.39 -28.78
N GLU A 58 3.70 20.83 -29.73
CA GLU A 58 3.91 20.14 -31.02
C GLU A 58 4.79 18.91 -30.87
N GLY A 59 5.79 18.95 -29.97
CA GLY A 59 6.61 17.80 -29.60
C GLY A 59 7.88 18.16 -28.84
N ALA A 60 8.69 17.15 -28.55
CA ALA A 60 10.01 17.33 -27.97
C ALA A 60 11.13 17.48 -29.02
N THR A 61 12.12 18.33 -28.73
CA THR A 61 13.37 18.40 -29.51
C THR A 61 14.32 17.24 -29.15
N PRO A 62 15.33 16.92 -29.97
CA PRO A 62 16.30 15.86 -29.62
C PRO A 62 17.02 16.09 -28.28
N GLU A 63 17.28 17.35 -27.91
CA GLU A 63 17.96 17.69 -26.66
C GLU A 63 17.13 17.33 -25.42
N TYR A 64 15.79 17.35 -25.53
CA TYR A 64 14.89 16.98 -24.43
C TYR A 64 15.20 15.59 -23.87
N PHE A 65 15.53 14.62 -24.74
CA PHE A 65 15.75 13.23 -24.35
C PHE A 65 17.12 12.96 -23.73
N ASN A 66 18.09 13.84 -23.99
CA ASN A 66 19.48 13.66 -23.56
C ASN A 66 19.82 14.42 -22.26
N GLU A 67 18.88 15.21 -21.74
CA GLU A 67 19.06 16.01 -20.52
C GLU A 67 18.54 15.29 -19.27
N PRO A 68 18.90 15.74 -18.06
CA PRO A 68 18.25 15.24 -16.85
C PRO A 68 16.75 15.55 -16.85
N LEU A 69 15.93 14.58 -16.44
CA LEU A 69 14.48 14.73 -16.31
C LEU A 69 14.15 15.96 -15.42
N PRO A 70 13.49 17.00 -15.94
CA PRO A 70 13.14 18.16 -15.15
C PRO A 70 11.93 17.88 -14.27
N ARG A 71 11.86 18.63 -13.18
CA ARG A 71 10.76 18.56 -12.23
C ARG A 71 9.78 19.69 -12.47
N ASN A 72 8.49 19.38 -12.33
CA ASN A 72 7.45 20.39 -12.18
C ASN A 72 7.22 20.61 -10.69
N ASN A 73 7.81 21.68 -10.13
CA ASN A 73 7.70 21.99 -8.70
C ASN A 73 6.26 22.32 -8.29
N ALA A 74 5.46 22.92 -9.17
CA ALA A 74 4.06 23.24 -8.86
C ALA A 74 3.24 21.97 -8.64
N LEU A 75 3.44 20.96 -9.49
CA LEU A 75 2.80 19.65 -9.32
C LEU A 75 3.38 18.85 -8.16
N ASP A 76 4.69 18.92 -7.91
CA ASP A 76 5.31 18.28 -6.75
C ASP A 76 4.76 18.87 -5.43
N SER A 77 4.60 20.18 -5.33
CA SER A 77 3.95 20.84 -4.19
C SER A 77 2.48 20.47 -4.08
N ALA A 78 1.74 20.48 -5.19
CA ALA A 78 0.34 20.07 -5.20
C ALA A 78 0.16 18.61 -4.74
N ALA A 79 1.07 17.70 -5.10
CA ALA A 79 1.05 16.31 -4.64
C ALA A 79 1.25 16.22 -3.12
N GLN A 80 2.15 17.04 -2.55
CA GLN A 80 2.36 17.10 -1.10
C GLN A 80 1.13 17.64 -0.37
N ASP A 81 0.50 18.70 -0.87
CA ASP A 81 -0.69 19.32 -0.25
C ASP A 81 -1.92 18.39 -0.28
N ASN A 82 -2.01 17.57 -1.34
CA ASN A 82 -3.08 16.59 -1.54
C ASN A 82 -2.80 15.22 -0.92
N TYR A 83 -1.60 14.98 -0.36
CA TYR A 83 -1.35 13.75 0.37
C TYR A 83 -2.11 13.74 1.70
N LYS A 84 -3.05 12.80 1.84
CA LYS A 84 -3.75 12.53 3.10
C LYS A 84 -3.31 11.16 3.63
N PRO A 85 -2.67 11.09 4.81
CA PRO A 85 -2.22 9.81 5.36
C PRO A 85 -3.41 9.00 5.85
N ILE A 86 -3.40 7.70 5.55
CA ILE A 86 -4.38 6.71 6.00
C ILE A 86 -3.73 5.73 6.97
N LYS A 87 -4.48 5.27 7.97
CA LYS A 87 -4.06 4.20 8.87
C LYS A 87 -4.39 2.84 8.27
N SER A 88 -3.42 1.94 8.30
CA SER A 88 -3.68 0.53 8.05
C SER A 88 -4.63 -0.05 9.11
N PRO A 89 -5.28 -1.20 8.84
CA PRO A 89 -6.10 -1.90 9.83
C PRO A 89 -5.37 -2.13 11.15
N ASN A 90 -4.09 -2.53 11.06
CA ASN A 90 -3.24 -2.78 12.22
C ASN A 90 -2.95 -1.50 13.02
N GLN A 91 -2.54 -0.41 12.34
CA GLN A 91 -2.26 0.86 13.02
C GLN A 91 -3.49 1.43 13.71
N HIS A 92 -4.65 1.37 13.04
CA HIS A 92 -5.91 1.82 13.62
C HIS A 92 -6.28 0.98 14.86
N THR A 93 -6.17 -0.34 14.75
CA THR A 93 -6.41 -1.28 15.84
C THR A 93 -5.45 -1.05 17.00
N ALA A 94 -4.16 -0.80 16.73
CA ALA A 94 -3.14 -0.51 17.72
C ALA A 94 -3.47 0.76 18.52
N VAL A 95 -3.93 1.84 17.87
CA VAL A 95 -4.35 3.06 18.58
C VAL A 95 -5.47 2.78 19.57
N HIS A 96 -6.47 1.99 19.16
CA HIS A 96 -7.59 1.61 20.03
C HIS A 96 -7.14 0.74 21.21
N ILE A 97 -6.35 -0.32 20.94
CA ILE A 97 -5.82 -1.20 21.99
C ILE A 97 -4.97 -0.42 22.97
N LYS A 98 -4.09 0.46 22.48
CA LYS A 98 -3.23 1.28 23.35
C LYS A 98 -4.07 2.12 24.31
N GLY A 99 -5.12 2.79 23.80
CA GLY A 99 -6.03 3.57 24.63
C GLY A 99 -6.78 2.73 25.65
N GLN A 100 -7.29 1.57 25.25
CA GLN A 100 -7.99 0.65 26.14
C GLN A 100 -7.08 0.06 27.21
N ILE A 101 -5.85 -0.31 26.85
CA ILE A 101 -4.88 -0.86 27.80
C ILE A 101 -4.51 0.20 28.84
N LYS A 102 -4.24 1.42 28.39
CA LYS A 102 -3.94 2.55 29.27
C LYS A 102 -5.12 2.86 30.20
N HIS A 103 -6.35 2.80 29.70
CA HIS A 103 -7.54 3.04 30.51
C HIS A 103 -7.80 1.94 31.54
N LYS A 104 -7.70 0.66 31.15
CA LYS A 104 -8.06 -0.48 32.00
C LYS A 104 -6.96 -0.88 32.99
N TRP A 105 -5.69 -0.82 32.57
CA TRP A 105 -4.56 -1.27 33.40
C TRP A 105 -3.56 -0.16 33.76
N GLY A 106 -3.73 1.07 33.25
CA GLY A 106 -2.79 2.17 33.51
C GLY A 106 -1.43 2.02 32.81
N ILE A 107 -1.32 1.10 31.85
CA ILE A 107 -0.06 0.76 31.17
C ILE A 107 0.02 1.47 29.82
N ASP A 108 1.12 2.17 29.56
CA ASP A 108 1.43 2.75 28.26
C ASP A 108 2.41 1.83 27.52
N LEU A 109 1.93 1.21 26.45
CA LEU A 109 2.74 0.31 25.61
C LEU A 109 2.46 0.52 24.13
N ASP A 110 3.30 -0.06 23.29
CA ASP A 110 3.11 -0.14 21.84
C ASP A 110 2.53 -1.52 21.48
N PRO A 111 1.24 -1.63 21.07
CA PRO A 111 0.60 -2.89 20.74
C PRO A 111 1.19 -3.60 19.52
N GLU A 112 1.98 -2.91 18.69
CA GLU A 112 2.68 -3.52 17.56
C GLU A 112 4.04 -4.13 17.96
N LYS A 113 4.57 -3.74 19.13
CA LYS A 113 5.84 -4.25 19.70
C LYS A 113 5.67 -5.01 21.01
N THR A 114 4.43 -5.31 21.34
CA THR A 114 4.05 -6.13 22.49
C THR A 114 3.26 -7.31 21.98
N TYR A 115 3.50 -8.49 22.53
CA TYR A 115 3.07 -9.75 21.95
C TYR A 115 2.27 -10.58 22.94
N LEU A 116 1.21 -11.22 22.45
CA LEU A 116 0.61 -12.39 23.09
C LEU A 116 1.50 -13.59 22.76
N VAL A 117 2.11 -14.20 23.79
CA VAL A 117 3.06 -15.29 23.64
C VAL A 117 2.56 -16.51 24.39
N THR A 118 2.51 -17.66 23.71
CA THR A 118 2.31 -18.97 24.33
C THR A 118 3.60 -19.77 24.25
N ILE A 119 4.11 -20.22 25.39
CA ILE A 119 5.35 -20.99 25.51
C ILE A 119 5.02 -22.35 26.13
N ALA A 120 5.34 -23.43 25.42
CA ALA A 120 5.33 -24.78 25.98
C ALA A 120 6.69 -25.06 26.58
N TYR A 121 6.75 -25.56 27.81
CA TYR A 121 8.03 -25.73 28.52
C TYR A 121 8.05 -26.96 29.43
N ASP A 122 9.27 -27.39 29.76
CA ASP A 122 9.52 -28.40 30.78
C ASP A 122 9.70 -27.74 32.15
N ASN A 123 8.87 -28.12 33.11
CA ASN A 123 8.90 -27.62 34.48
C ASN A 123 9.65 -28.55 35.45
N SER A 124 10.35 -29.57 34.96
CA SER A 124 11.10 -30.54 35.77
C SER A 124 12.36 -29.97 36.41
N GLN A 125 13.07 -29.06 35.73
CA GLN A 125 14.35 -28.50 36.17
C GLN A 125 14.46 -27.01 35.82
N LYS A 126 15.05 -26.21 36.72
CA LYS A 126 15.41 -24.81 36.46
C LYS A 126 16.83 -24.71 35.87
N PRO A 127 17.10 -23.79 34.92
CA PRO A 127 16.14 -22.89 34.27
C PRO A 127 15.17 -23.66 33.38
N TYR A 128 13.90 -23.27 33.39
CA TYR A 128 12.89 -23.92 32.55
C TYR A 128 13.25 -23.71 31.07
N LYS A 129 13.18 -24.79 30.29
CA LYS A 129 13.46 -24.77 28.86
C LYS A 129 12.17 -24.94 28.08
N GLY A 130 11.95 -24.14 27.04
CA GLY A 130 10.69 -24.15 26.30
C GLY A 130 10.79 -23.75 24.83
N SER A 131 9.68 -23.95 24.15
CA SER A 131 9.45 -23.50 22.77
C SER A 131 8.27 -22.55 22.71
N ILE A 132 8.43 -21.47 21.95
CA ILE A 132 7.32 -20.59 21.58
C ILE A 132 6.41 -21.36 20.61
N VAL A 133 5.13 -21.43 20.95
CA VAL A 133 4.06 -22.06 20.17
C VAL A 133 3.18 -21.02 19.52
N GLN A 134 3.11 -19.82 20.09
CA GLN A 134 2.44 -18.69 19.48
C GLN A 134 3.16 -17.40 19.86
N LYS A 135 3.36 -16.51 18.89
CA LYS A 135 3.81 -15.14 19.08
C LYS A 135 3.11 -14.26 18.06
N ILE A 136 2.30 -13.34 18.55
CA ILE A 136 1.51 -12.43 17.71
C ILE A 136 1.42 -11.07 18.40
N SER A 137 1.54 -9.97 17.63
CA SER A 137 1.41 -8.62 18.18
C SER A 137 0.00 -8.44 18.79
N LEU A 138 -0.16 -7.58 19.80
CA LEU A 138 -1.48 -7.33 20.37
C LEU A 138 -2.44 -6.75 19.30
N ALA A 139 -1.93 -5.92 18.39
CA ALA A 139 -2.70 -5.40 17.26
C ALA A 139 -3.22 -6.51 16.33
N ASP A 140 -2.36 -7.44 15.89
CA ASP A 140 -2.77 -8.56 15.04
C ASP A 140 -3.65 -9.56 15.80
N ALA A 141 -3.38 -9.80 17.08
CA ALA A 141 -4.20 -10.68 17.92
C ALA A 141 -5.65 -10.18 18.00
N ALA A 142 -5.83 -8.87 18.13
CA ALA A 142 -7.14 -8.24 18.14
C ALA A 142 -7.84 -8.28 16.78
N ARG A 143 -7.11 -7.98 15.70
CA ARG A 143 -7.64 -8.02 14.32
C ARG A 143 -8.07 -9.44 13.92
N SER A 144 -7.27 -10.44 14.26
CA SER A 144 -7.53 -11.85 13.98
C SER A 144 -8.42 -12.52 15.03
N ASN A 145 -8.93 -11.77 16.01
CA ASN A 145 -9.78 -12.28 17.09
C ASN A 145 -9.23 -13.57 17.73
N VAL A 146 -7.95 -13.52 18.12
CA VAL A 146 -7.27 -14.63 18.79
C VAL A 146 -7.87 -14.80 20.17
N GLN A 147 -8.41 -15.99 20.44
CA GLN A 147 -9.00 -16.36 21.73
C GLN A 147 -8.53 -17.75 22.13
N GLY A 148 -8.48 -18.00 23.43
CA GLY A 148 -8.11 -19.29 23.98
C GLY A 148 -6.62 -19.59 23.85
N ASN A 149 -6.28 -20.87 23.97
CA ASN A 149 -4.90 -21.34 23.94
C ASN A 149 -4.64 -22.22 22.70
N PRO A 150 -3.52 -22.04 21.98
CA PRO A 150 -3.16 -22.88 20.84
C PRO A 150 -2.73 -24.32 21.23
N MET A 151 -2.43 -24.58 22.50
CA MET A 151 -2.01 -25.89 23.00
C MET A 151 -3.18 -26.85 23.20
N SER A 152 -2.89 -28.14 22.98
CA SER A 152 -3.82 -29.23 23.31
C SER A 152 -4.14 -29.26 24.81
N MET A 153 -5.39 -29.62 25.15
CA MET A 153 -5.81 -29.87 26.54
C MET A 153 -4.95 -30.92 27.27
N LYS A 154 -4.21 -31.76 26.52
CA LYS A 154 -3.28 -32.76 27.08
C LYS A 154 -2.02 -32.16 27.69
N VAL A 155 -1.66 -30.92 27.36
CA VAL A 155 -0.54 -30.20 27.99
C VAL A 155 -1.14 -29.17 28.95
N PRO A 156 -1.08 -29.38 30.27
CA PRO A 156 -1.76 -28.52 31.24
C PRO A 156 -1.24 -27.08 31.21
N LYS A 157 -2.19 -26.13 31.25
CA LYS A 157 -1.91 -24.69 31.41
C LYS A 157 -1.41 -24.45 32.83
N LEU A 158 -0.39 -23.60 32.99
CA LEU A 158 -0.02 -23.10 34.31
C LEU A 158 -1.24 -22.44 34.98
N PRO A 159 -1.51 -22.68 36.28
CA PRO A 159 -2.68 -22.14 36.96
C PRO A 159 -2.80 -20.61 36.82
N GLU A 160 -4.04 -20.14 36.68
CA GLU A 160 -4.33 -18.71 36.60
C GLU A 160 -3.90 -18.00 37.90
N GLY A 161 -3.26 -16.83 37.77
CA GLY A 161 -2.69 -16.10 38.91
C GLY A 161 -1.29 -16.55 39.36
N ALA A 162 -0.72 -17.61 38.77
CA ALA A 162 0.69 -17.95 39.02
C ALA A 162 1.62 -16.85 38.46
N ALA A 163 2.74 -16.61 39.16
CA ALA A 163 3.78 -15.70 38.69
C ALA A 163 4.34 -16.16 37.32
N PRO A 164 4.67 -15.22 36.41
CA PRO A 164 5.22 -15.59 35.10
C PRO A 164 6.51 -16.41 35.27
N PRO A 165 6.59 -17.61 34.69
CA PRO A 165 7.79 -18.44 34.80
C PRO A 165 8.96 -17.79 34.06
N SER A 166 10.18 -18.00 34.57
CA SER A 166 11.39 -17.68 33.82
C SER A 166 11.74 -18.85 32.90
N ILE A 167 11.48 -18.69 31.61
CA ILE A 167 11.69 -19.69 30.57
C ILE A 167 12.78 -19.22 29.61
N GLU A 168 13.73 -20.11 29.34
CA GLU A 168 14.72 -19.93 28.28
C GLU A 168 14.27 -20.70 27.03
N ILE A 169 14.13 -19.98 25.93
CA ILE A 169 13.70 -20.51 24.64
C ILE A 169 14.84 -21.30 24.01
N GLU A 170 14.51 -22.52 23.64
CA GLU A 170 15.48 -23.45 23.09
C GLU A 170 15.76 -23.16 21.61
N PRO A 171 16.99 -23.41 21.11
CA PRO A 171 17.31 -23.25 19.69
C PRO A 171 16.45 -24.10 18.75
N ILE A 172 15.88 -25.21 19.26
CA ILE A 172 14.99 -26.09 18.49
C ILE A 172 13.58 -25.49 18.31
N SER A 173 13.24 -24.40 19.02
CA SER A 173 11.97 -23.73 18.86
C SER A 173 11.85 -23.12 17.47
N ARG A 174 10.75 -23.43 16.77
CA ARG A 174 10.51 -23.07 15.35
C ARG A 174 9.93 -21.67 15.17
N HIS A 175 10.11 -20.78 16.14
CA HIS A 175 9.50 -19.44 16.15
C HIS A 175 10.18 -18.43 15.20
N ASN A 176 11.24 -18.86 14.53
CA ASN A 176 11.92 -18.17 13.44
C ASN A 176 11.37 -18.54 12.05
N GLU A 177 10.49 -19.54 11.97
CA GLU A 177 9.80 -19.90 10.73
C GLU A 177 8.62 -18.96 10.45
N PRO A 178 8.06 -18.93 9.22
CA PRO A 178 6.83 -18.20 8.96
C PRO A 178 5.69 -18.71 9.86
N PRO A 179 5.07 -17.86 10.69
CA PRO A 179 3.97 -18.27 11.56
C PRO A 179 2.71 -18.60 10.76
N GLY A 180 1.80 -19.36 11.39
CA GLY A 180 0.40 -19.41 10.99
C GLY A 180 -0.29 -18.04 11.12
N ALA A 181 -1.49 -17.91 10.54
CA ALA A 181 -2.23 -16.63 10.52
C ALA A 181 -2.65 -16.09 11.91
N ASP A 182 -2.69 -16.95 12.92
CA ASP A 182 -2.90 -16.65 14.34
C ASP A 182 -1.58 -16.55 15.15
N GLY A 183 -0.44 -16.46 14.45
CA GLY A 183 0.88 -16.39 15.07
C GLY A 183 1.39 -17.73 15.61
N THR A 184 0.77 -18.85 15.24
CA THR A 184 1.17 -20.18 15.75
C THR A 184 2.37 -20.77 15.03
N PHE A 185 3.15 -21.56 15.77
CA PHE A 185 4.29 -22.30 15.28
C PHE A 185 4.13 -23.79 15.60
N PRO A 186 4.59 -24.69 14.71
CA PRO A 186 4.62 -26.11 15.01
C PRO A 186 5.55 -26.41 16.18
N LEU A 187 5.11 -27.29 17.08
CA LEU A 187 5.96 -27.83 18.13
C LEU A 187 7.08 -28.71 17.55
N PRO A 188 8.28 -28.70 18.14
CA PRO A 188 9.31 -29.68 17.84
C PRO A 188 8.82 -31.11 18.17
N PRO A 189 8.91 -32.06 17.22
CA PRO A 189 8.37 -33.41 17.41
C PRO A 189 9.13 -34.24 18.46
N GLU A 190 10.37 -33.85 18.77
CA GLU A 190 11.30 -34.60 19.63
C GLU A 190 11.12 -34.31 21.13
N LYS A 191 10.15 -33.46 21.53
CA LYS A 191 9.99 -33.02 22.92
C LYS A 191 8.58 -33.17 23.48
N GLY A 192 8.49 -33.83 24.64
CA GLY A 192 7.29 -33.88 25.47
C GLY A 192 7.24 -32.71 26.45
N TYR A 193 6.69 -31.57 26.04
CA TYR A 193 6.43 -30.46 26.96
C TYR A 193 5.31 -30.82 27.94
N ARG A 194 5.55 -30.60 29.23
CA ARG A 194 4.65 -31.03 30.33
C ARG A 194 3.69 -29.95 30.77
N THR A 195 3.95 -28.69 30.39
CA THR A 195 3.07 -27.56 30.71
C THR A 195 3.25 -26.44 29.69
N HIS A 196 2.38 -25.43 29.75
CA HIS A 196 2.49 -24.22 28.96
C HIS A 196 2.05 -22.98 29.75
N TYR A 197 2.59 -21.82 29.36
CA TYR A 197 2.19 -20.51 29.86
C TYR A 197 1.81 -19.61 28.69
N GLN A 198 0.75 -18.81 28.87
CA GLN A 198 0.36 -17.77 27.92
C GLN A 198 0.35 -16.43 28.66
N GLY A 199 1.09 -15.46 28.14
CA GLY A 199 1.23 -14.14 28.74
C GLY A 199 1.47 -13.07 27.69
N ILE A 200 1.53 -11.82 28.15
CA ILE A 200 1.83 -10.67 27.32
C ILE A 200 3.26 -10.23 27.60
N TYR A 201 4.05 -10.06 26.56
CA TYR A 201 5.49 -9.78 26.66
C TYR A 201 5.92 -8.70 25.69
N THR A 202 6.91 -7.91 26.09
CA THR A 202 7.74 -7.15 25.14
C THR A 202 8.84 -8.06 24.59
N GLU A 203 9.51 -7.63 23.52
CA GLU A 203 10.68 -8.37 23.02
C GLU A 203 11.76 -8.47 24.12
N PRO A 204 12.43 -9.63 24.29
CA PRO A 204 13.58 -9.74 25.17
C PRO A 204 14.70 -8.77 24.78
N SER A 205 15.50 -8.33 25.75
CA SER A 205 16.68 -7.50 25.48
C SER A 205 17.75 -8.28 24.73
N SER A 206 18.67 -7.61 24.04
CA SER A 206 19.78 -8.27 23.34
C SER A 206 20.67 -9.10 24.26
N GLU A 207 20.79 -8.71 25.53
CA GLU A 207 21.57 -9.43 26.56
C GLU A 207 20.88 -10.72 27.02
N SER A 208 19.58 -10.85 26.78
CA SER A 208 18.75 -11.98 27.21
C SER A 208 17.79 -12.43 26.10
N ALA A 209 18.26 -12.42 24.85
CA ALA A 209 17.44 -12.56 23.63
C ALA A 209 16.51 -13.79 23.61
N ASN A 210 16.85 -14.85 24.35
CA ASN A 210 16.09 -16.09 24.42
C ASN A 210 15.32 -16.25 25.75
N LYS A 211 15.22 -15.24 26.61
CA LYS A 211 14.59 -15.37 27.94
C LYS A 211 13.25 -14.64 28.01
N TYR A 212 12.22 -15.37 28.43
CA TYR A 212 10.92 -14.82 28.79
C TYR A 212 10.74 -15.00 30.29
N SER A 213 10.64 -13.90 31.03
CA SER A 213 10.60 -13.88 32.49
C SER A 213 9.72 -12.74 32.97
N ALA A 214 9.70 -12.47 34.28
CA ALA A 214 9.08 -11.27 34.82
C ALA A 214 9.69 -9.96 34.24
N ASP A 215 10.92 -10.00 33.71
CA ASP A 215 11.66 -8.81 33.26
C ASP A 215 11.06 -8.18 31.99
N ASN A 216 10.48 -9.00 31.11
CA ASN A 216 9.82 -8.57 29.88
C ASN A 216 8.32 -8.91 29.85
N HIS A 217 7.76 -9.31 30.98
CA HIS A 217 6.33 -9.59 31.13
C HIS A 217 5.56 -8.30 31.37
N VAL A 218 4.48 -8.09 30.61
CA VAL A 218 3.54 -7.00 30.83
C VAL A 218 2.43 -7.51 31.76
N PRO A 219 2.12 -6.82 32.88
CA PRO A 219 1.16 -7.29 33.88
C PRO A 219 -0.30 -7.12 33.43
N ILE A 220 -0.64 -7.74 32.29
CA ILE A 220 -1.97 -7.83 31.73
C ILE A 220 -2.30 -9.32 31.59
N PRO A 221 -3.33 -9.84 32.28
CA PRO A 221 -3.75 -11.23 32.11
C PRO A 221 -4.16 -11.48 30.65
N ALA A 222 -3.60 -12.55 30.05
CA ALA A 222 -3.90 -12.89 28.65
C ALA A 222 -5.40 -13.12 28.42
N ALA A 223 -6.10 -13.73 29.38
CA ALA A 223 -7.55 -13.94 29.34
C ALA A 223 -8.32 -12.60 29.31
N ASP A 224 -7.92 -11.63 30.14
CA ASP A 224 -8.58 -10.32 30.17
C ASP A 224 -8.35 -9.51 28.88
N PHE A 225 -7.17 -9.65 28.28
CA PHE A 225 -6.89 -9.08 26.95
C PHE A 225 -7.75 -9.73 25.88
N GLN A 226 -7.85 -11.07 25.87
CA GLN A 226 -8.70 -11.81 24.95
C GLN A 226 -10.18 -11.44 25.09
N GLN A 227 -10.67 -11.29 26.33
CA GLN A 227 -12.01 -10.79 26.62
C GLN A 227 -12.22 -9.37 26.10
N MET A 228 -11.26 -8.47 26.33
CA MET A 228 -11.31 -7.12 25.76
C MET A 228 -11.39 -7.14 24.23
N VAL A 229 -10.65 -8.05 23.57
CA VAL A 229 -10.72 -8.23 22.12
C VAL A 229 -12.11 -8.69 21.68
N TRP A 230 -12.67 -9.67 22.38
CA TRP A 230 -14.00 -10.20 22.11
C TRP A 230 -15.07 -9.11 22.23
N ASP A 231 -15.06 -8.35 23.32
CA ASP A 231 -16.06 -7.34 23.62
C ASP A 231 -16.02 -6.18 22.61
N HIS A 232 -14.84 -5.81 22.12
CA HIS A 232 -14.69 -4.62 21.27
C HIS A 232 -14.96 -4.85 19.79
N SER A 233 -14.71 -6.05 19.25
CA SER A 233 -14.97 -6.40 17.83
C SER A 233 -14.43 -5.34 16.84
N TYR A 234 -13.11 -5.31 16.64
CA TYR A 234 -12.37 -4.21 15.98
C TYR A 234 -12.70 -3.89 14.51
N LYS A 235 -13.47 -4.74 13.82
CA LYS A 235 -13.88 -4.46 12.43
C LYS A 235 -14.72 -3.19 12.32
N LYS A 236 -15.78 -3.07 13.14
CA LYS A 236 -16.73 -1.95 13.04
C LYS A 236 -16.07 -0.59 13.31
N PRO A 237 -15.20 -0.44 14.33
CA PRO A 237 -14.39 0.77 14.47
C PRO A 237 -13.57 1.12 13.22
N TYR A 238 -12.99 0.13 12.55
CA TYR A 238 -12.21 0.39 11.33
C TYR A 238 -13.09 0.76 10.13
N ASP A 239 -14.24 0.12 9.96
CA ASP A 239 -15.21 0.49 8.93
C ASP A 239 -15.64 1.97 9.09
N ASN A 240 -16.00 2.37 10.32
CA ASN A 240 -16.35 3.75 10.65
C ASN A 240 -15.19 4.72 10.37
N TYR A 241 -13.96 4.31 10.66
CA TYR A 241 -12.77 5.11 10.36
C TYR A 241 -12.59 5.30 8.86
N LEU A 242 -12.76 4.26 8.04
CA LEU A 242 -12.67 4.39 6.58
C LEU A 242 -13.77 5.33 6.05
N ASP A 243 -15.00 5.20 6.54
CA ASP A 243 -16.09 6.10 6.16
C ASP A 243 -15.79 7.55 6.54
N PHE A 244 -15.30 7.79 7.75
CA PHE A 244 -14.87 9.11 8.20
C PHE A 244 -13.73 9.65 7.33
N TYR A 245 -12.68 8.86 7.11
CA TYR A 245 -11.51 9.21 6.33
C TYR A 245 -11.87 9.70 4.92
N TRP A 246 -12.71 8.95 4.21
CA TRP A 246 -13.13 9.31 2.86
C TRP A 246 -14.13 10.48 2.83
N SER A 247 -14.96 10.65 3.86
CA SER A 247 -15.96 11.73 3.90
C SER A 247 -15.45 13.08 4.40
N HIS A 248 -14.29 13.13 5.06
CA HIS A 248 -13.75 14.34 5.70
C HIS A 248 -12.49 14.85 5.00
N ASN A 249 -12.08 16.09 5.34
CA ASN A 249 -10.82 16.72 4.91
C ASN A 249 -10.55 16.72 3.39
N ASN A 250 -11.61 16.70 2.59
CA ASN A 250 -11.56 16.63 1.13
C ASN A 250 -10.72 15.45 0.60
N THR A 251 -10.65 14.34 1.36
CA THR A 251 -9.79 13.19 1.02
C THR A 251 -10.08 12.60 -0.36
N ARG A 252 -11.35 12.56 -0.78
CA ARG A 252 -11.73 12.07 -2.13
C ARG A 252 -11.10 12.93 -3.22
N ASP A 253 -11.31 14.24 -3.17
CA ASP A 253 -10.78 15.16 -4.17
C ASP A 253 -9.25 15.21 -4.14
N ALA A 254 -8.66 15.11 -2.94
CA ALA A 254 -7.22 15.04 -2.77
C ALA A 254 -6.63 13.78 -3.41
N TYR A 255 -7.25 12.62 -3.21
CA TYR A 255 -6.83 11.35 -3.83
C TYR A 255 -7.00 11.37 -5.36
N THR A 256 -8.11 11.93 -5.87
CA THR A 256 -8.33 12.13 -7.30
C THR A 256 -7.24 13.02 -7.92
N THR A 257 -6.91 14.14 -7.27
CA THR A 257 -5.87 15.07 -7.72
C THR A 257 -4.50 14.40 -7.71
N LEU A 258 -4.17 13.69 -6.64
CA LEU A 258 -2.91 12.96 -6.50
C LEU A 258 -2.76 11.87 -7.56
N SER A 259 -3.82 11.14 -7.87
CA SER A 259 -3.83 10.12 -8.93
C SER A 259 -3.60 10.73 -10.31
N LYS A 260 -4.21 11.88 -10.58
CA LYS A 260 -4.00 12.65 -11.82
C LYS A 260 -2.56 13.16 -11.93
N ILE A 261 -1.97 13.67 -10.84
CA ILE A 261 -0.55 14.07 -10.80
C ILE A 261 0.36 12.87 -11.07
N SER A 262 0.12 11.75 -10.40
CA SER A 262 0.87 10.50 -10.59
C SER A 262 0.89 10.08 -12.06
N PHE A 263 -0.29 10.06 -12.70
CA PHE A 263 -0.45 9.72 -14.11
C PHE A 263 0.31 10.68 -15.04
N LEU A 264 0.14 12.00 -14.86
CA LEU A 264 0.81 13.01 -15.69
C LEU A 264 2.34 12.96 -15.53
N LYS A 265 2.82 12.75 -14.30
CA LYS A 265 4.24 12.61 -14.00
C LYS A 265 4.83 11.33 -14.59
N ALA A 266 4.08 10.22 -14.56
CA ALA A 266 4.47 8.99 -15.25
C ALA A 266 4.58 9.21 -16.76
N ALA A 267 3.60 9.89 -17.39
CA ALA A 267 3.65 10.20 -18.81
C ALA A 267 4.86 11.05 -19.19
N HIS A 268 5.15 12.09 -18.41
CA HIS A 268 6.33 12.94 -18.61
C HIS A 268 7.63 12.14 -18.48
N LYS A 269 7.76 11.35 -17.41
CA LYS A 269 8.93 10.49 -17.17
C LYS A 269 9.12 9.48 -18.29
N GLN A 270 8.08 8.73 -18.64
CA GLN A 270 8.18 7.68 -19.65
C GLN A 270 8.45 8.22 -21.06
N HIS A 271 7.91 9.39 -21.39
CA HIS A 271 8.22 10.08 -22.64
C HIS A 271 9.69 10.53 -22.69
N HIS A 272 10.19 11.11 -21.60
CA HIS A 272 11.60 11.46 -21.47
C HIS A 272 12.53 10.25 -21.60
N GLU A 273 12.13 9.11 -21.03
CA GLU A 273 12.85 7.83 -21.12
C GLU A 273 12.61 7.09 -22.45
N GLN A 274 11.89 7.70 -23.41
CA GLN A 274 11.56 7.14 -24.73
C GLN A 274 10.80 5.80 -24.67
N SER A 275 10.16 5.49 -23.55
CA SER A 275 9.29 4.32 -23.38
C SER A 275 7.81 4.62 -23.68
N LEU A 276 7.48 5.89 -23.88
CA LEU A 276 6.18 6.37 -24.33
C LEU A 276 6.40 7.33 -25.50
N ASP A 277 5.72 7.11 -26.62
CA ASP A 277 5.84 7.98 -27.79
C ASP A 277 5.09 9.31 -27.62
N GLU A 278 5.37 10.27 -28.51
CA GLU A 278 4.83 11.63 -28.46
C GLU A 278 3.29 11.68 -28.61
N GLU A 279 2.69 10.84 -29.45
CA GLU A 279 1.22 10.83 -29.60
C GLU A 279 0.56 10.28 -28.34
N SER A 280 1.14 9.24 -27.75
CA SER A 280 0.68 8.67 -26.48
C SER A 280 0.85 9.63 -25.31
N ARG A 281 1.94 10.42 -25.29
CA ARG A 281 2.10 11.55 -24.36
C ARG A 281 0.96 12.55 -24.51
N LYS A 282 0.59 12.93 -25.74
CA LYS A 282 -0.51 13.87 -26.01
C LYS A 282 -1.87 13.32 -25.55
N ILE A 283 -2.14 12.02 -25.74
CA ILE A 283 -3.32 11.35 -25.18
C ILE A 283 -3.33 11.49 -23.65
N ALA A 284 -2.21 11.22 -22.98
CA ALA A 284 -2.09 11.37 -21.54
C ALA A 284 -2.34 12.82 -21.08
N MET A 285 -1.75 13.81 -21.76
CA MET A 285 -1.94 15.23 -21.40
C MET A 285 -3.41 15.66 -21.53
N ARG A 286 -4.06 15.31 -22.64
CA ARG A 286 -5.49 15.58 -22.87
C ARG A 286 -6.36 14.89 -21.82
N LEU A 287 -6.11 13.63 -21.52
CA LEU A 287 -6.83 12.88 -20.49
C LEU A 287 -6.66 13.49 -19.09
N GLY A 288 -5.46 14.01 -18.78
CA GLY A 288 -5.18 14.69 -17.52
C GLY A 288 -5.73 16.12 -17.46
N GLY A 289 -6.38 16.62 -18.51
CA GLY A 289 -6.96 17.97 -18.57
C GLY A 289 -5.94 19.08 -18.83
N ILE A 290 -4.77 18.75 -19.35
CA ILE A 290 -3.80 19.76 -19.80
C ILE A 290 -4.27 20.35 -21.13
N PRO A 291 -4.37 21.68 -21.26
CA PRO A 291 -4.76 22.33 -22.52
C PRO A 291 -3.88 21.91 -23.70
N LYS A 292 -4.46 21.84 -24.91
CA LYS A 292 -3.75 21.38 -26.12
C LYS A 292 -2.53 22.24 -26.49
N ASN A 293 -2.47 23.48 -26.02
CA ASN A 293 -1.38 24.43 -26.23
C ASN A 293 -0.40 24.49 -25.03
N GLU A 294 -0.50 23.56 -24.08
CA GLU A 294 0.33 23.47 -22.89
C GLU A 294 1.01 22.10 -22.80
N THR A 295 2.04 22.00 -21.96
CA THR A 295 2.77 20.76 -21.69
C THR A 295 2.74 20.42 -20.20
N TYR A 296 3.31 19.27 -19.83
CA TYR A 296 3.53 18.91 -18.43
C TYR A 296 4.25 20.01 -17.64
N MET A 297 5.14 20.78 -18.26
CA MET A 297 5.90 21.83 -17.58
C MET A 297 5.10 23.13 -17.36
N ASP A 298 3.94 23.25 -18.00
CA ASP A 298 3.01 24.37 -17.83
C ASP A 298 1.91 24.07 -16.80
N ALA A 299 1.67 22.79 -16.54
CA ALA A 299 0.68 22.32 -15.59
C ALA A 299 0.92 22.87 -14.17
N SER A 300 -0.15 23.28 -13.51
CA SER A 300 -0.15 23.80 -12.14
C SER A 300 -1.29 23.21 -11.32
N ALA A 301 -1.29 23.44 -10.01
CA ALA A 301 -2.42 23.07 -9.14
C ALA A 301 -3.76 23.66 -9.64
N GLN A 302 -3.72 24.88 -10.18
CA GLN A 302 -4.89 25.56 -10.73
C GLN A 302 -5.41 24.85 -11.98
N THR A 303 -4.51 24.33 -12.83
CA THR A 303 -4.88 23.51 -14.00
C THR A 303 -5.62 22.24 -13.56
N LEU A 304 -5.15 21.59 -12.49
CA LEU A 304 -5.71 20.33 -12.01
C LEU A 304 -7.03 20.46 -11.23
N ASN A 305 -7.24 21.61 -10.59
CA ASN A 305 -8.45 21.91 -9.81
C ASN A 305 -9.64 22.32 -10.68
N LYS A 306 -9.45 22.56 -11.98
CA LYS A 306 -10.57 22.85 -12.89
C LYS A 306 -11.49 21.64 -12.98
N PRO A 307 -12.82 21.85 -13.10
CA PRO A 307 -13.74 20.77 -13.39
C PRO A 307 -13.27 19.99 -14.63
N TYR A 308 -13.28 18.66 -14.54
CA TYR A 308 -12.90 17.81 -15.66
C TYR A 308 -13.87 18.01 -16.81
N VAL A 309 -13.33 18.27 -18.00
CA VAL A 309 -14.09 18.34 -19.25
C VAL A 309 -13.61 17.18 -20.12
N PRO A 310 -14.48 16.18 -20.40
CA PRO A 310 -14.15 15.08 -21.29
C PRO A 310 -13.72 15.61 -22.67
N ASP A 311 -12.63 15.08 -23.20
CA ASP A 311 -12.23 15.34 -24.59
C ASP A 311 -13.12 14.48 -25.51
N PRO A 312 -13.87 15.06 -26.46
CA PRO A 312 -14.83 14.33 -27.29
C PRO A 312 -14.17 13.29 -28.22
N ASP A 313 -12.87 13.42 -28.46
CA ASP A 313 -12.12 12.48 -29.28
C ASP A 313 -11.40 11.41 -28.43
N LEU A 314 -11.61 11.38 -27.10
CA LEU A 314 -11.08 10.35 -26.21
C LEU A 314 -12.21 9.53 -25.59
N GLU A 315 -12.07 8.21 -25.65
CA GLU A 315 -12.92 7.27 -24.93
C GLU A 315 -12.10 6.53 -23.87
N THR A 316 -12.46 6.69 -22.60
CA THR A 316 -11.80 6.00 -21.48
C THR A 316 -12.69 4.91 -20.91
N LYS A 317 -12.10 3.74 -20.65
CA LYS A 317 -12.79 2.58 -20.07
C LYS A 317 -11.98 1.99 -18.93
N VAL A 318 -12.66 1.59 -17.86
CA VAL A 318 -12.08 0.72 -16.83
C VAL A 318 -11.90 -0.66 -17.44
N LEU A 319 -10.70 -1.26 -17.31
CA LEU A 319 -10.44 -2.58 -17.87
C LEU A 319 -11.34 -3.62 -17.23
N THR A 320 -11.93 -4.51 -18.05
CA THR A 320 -12.61 -5.71 -17.59
C THR A 320 -11.89 -6.96 -18.10
N PHE A 321 -11.92 -8.04 -17.31
CA PHE A 321 -11.42 -9.36 -17.68
C PHE A 321 -12.53 -10.40 -17.47
N ASN A 322 -13.00 -11.05 -18.54
CA ASN A 322 -14.17 -11.94 -18.50
C ASN A 322 -15.38 -11.32 -17.78
N GLY A 323 -15.60 -10.01 -17.99
CA GLY A 323 -16.67 -9.25 -17.34
C GLY A 323 -16.40 -8.80 -15.90
N PHE A 324 -15.26 -9.16 -15.30
CA PHE A 324 -14.85 -8.65 -14.00
C PHE A 324 -14.19 -7.28 -14.16
N LYS A 325 -14.69 -6.25 -13.48
CA LYS A 325 -14.16 -4.88 -13.53
C LYS A 325 -12.92 -4.74 -12.63
N SER A 326 -11.87 -4.13 -13.16
CA SER A 326 -10.69 -3.76 -12.37
C SER A 326 -10.96 -2.58 -11.43
N ILE A 327 -10.17 -2.47 -10.37
CA ILE A 327 -10.23 -1.38 -9.39
C ILE A 327 -9.65 -0.11 -10.01
N ASP A 328 -8.51 -0.24 -10.67
CA ASP A 328 -7.63 0.89 -10.96
C ASP A 328 -6.99 0.89 -12.36
N ILE A 329 -7.09 -0.21 -13.11
CA ILE A 329 -6.61 -0.28 -14.49
C ILE A 329 -7.64 0.35 -15.43
N PHE A 330 -7.22 1.31 -16.24
CA PHE A 330 -8.04 1.85 -17.30
C PHE A 330 -7.23 2.04 -18.57
N TYR A 331 -7.92 2.12 -19.70
CA TYR A 331 -7.30 2.50 -20.97
C TYR A 331 -8.11 3.62 -21.63
N THR A 332 -7.41 4.44 -22.40
CA THR A 332 -8.00 5.53 -23.19
C THR A 332 -7.67 5.35 -24.65
N ARG A 333 -8.70 5.31 -25.49
CA ARG A 333 -8.59 5.27 -26.94
C ARG A 333 -8.81 6.66 -27.51
N ASP A 334 -7.92 7.10 -28.39
CA ASP A 334 -8.23 8.21 -29.30
C ASP A 334 -9.15 7.68 -30.40
N THR A 335 -10.36 8.22 -30.51
CA THR A 335 -11.39 7.71 -31.42
C THR A 335 -11.11 8.05 -32.88
N LYS A 336 -10.19 8.98 -33.17
CA LYS A 336 -9.80 9.35 -34.53
C LYS A 336 -8.69 8.46 -35.07
N THR A 337 -7.74 8.06 -34.22
CA THR A 337 -6.57 7.28 -34.63
C THR A 337 -6.62 5.82 -34.19
N ASN A 338 -7.55 5.46 -33.30
CA ASN A 338 -7.65 4.17 -32.61
C ASN A 338 -6.50 3.86 -31.63
N LYS A 339 -5.51 4.75 -31.55
CA LYS A 339 -4.37 4.63 -30.65
C LYS A 339 -4.85 4.55 -29.20
N THR A 340 -4.35 3.56 -28.49
CA THR A 340 -4.85 3.17 -27.17
C THR A 340 -3.73 3.26 -26.15
N LEU A 341 -3.99 4.00 -25.08
CA LEU A 341 -3.09 4.18 -23.94
C LEU A 341 -3.65 3.44 -22.73
N LEU A 342 -2.98 2.36 -22.32
CA LEU A 342 -3.28 1.60 -21.11
C LEU A 342 -2.53 2.19 -19.93
N TYR A 343 -3.20 2.35 -18.79
CA TYR A 343 -2.62 2.73 -17.51
C TYR A 343 -2.79 1.61 -16.49
N ILE A 344 -1.67 1.07 -16.02
CA ILE A 344 -1.58 0.08 -14.95
C ILE A 344 -0.83 0.73 -13.78
N PRO A 345 -1.54 1.29 -12.78
CA PRO A 345 -0.92 1.91 -11.63
C PRO A 345 0.05 0.94 -10.92
N GLY A 346 1.16 1.45 -10.38
CA GLY A 346 2.02 0.69 -9.45
C GLY A 346 3.19 -0.01 -10.10
N ASN A 347 3.24 0.00 -11.43
CA ASN A 347 4.44 -0.37 -12.20
C ASN A 347 5.43 0.81 -12.27
N SER A 348 6.72 0.50 -12.42
CA SER A 348 7.78 1.50 -12.65
C SER A 348 7.57 2.32 -13.93
N SER A 349 6.88 1.71 -14.90
CA SER A 349 6.42 2.27 -16.17
C SER A 349 4.94 1.93 -16.34
N PRO A 350 4.02 2.73 -15.77
CA PRO A 350 2.61 2.37 -15.70
C PRO A 350 1.82 2.60 -17.00
N LEU A 351 2.37 3.33 -17.97
CA LEU A 351 1.72 3.62 -19.25
C LEU A 351 2.24 2.73 -20.37
N HIS A 352 1.32 2.17 -21.15
CA HIS A 352 1.62 1.33 -22.31
C HIS A 352 0.79 1.77 -23.52
N ALA A 353 1.44 1.98 -24.65
CA ALA A 353 0.81 2.44 -25.88
C ALA A 353 0.62 1.29 -26.87
N PHE A 354 -0.51 1.30 -27.58
CA PHE A 354 -0.88 0.31 -28.58
C PHE A 354 -1.61 0.97 -29.74
N ASP A 355 -1.55 0.34 -30.92
CA ASP A 355 -2.26 0.84 -32.11
C ASP A 355 -3.79 0.65 -32.02
N SER A 356 -4.26 -0.24 -31.14
CA SER A 356 -5.67 -0.54 -30.95
C SER A 356 -5.95 -1.26 -29.63
N PRO A 357 -7.22 -1.31 -29.17
CA PRO A 357 -7.61 -2.16 -28.04
C PRO A 357 -7.31 -3.65 -28.28
N ALA A 358 -7.39 -4.11 -29.53
CA ALA A 358 -7.09 -5.51 -29.85
C ALA A 358 -5.60 -5.84 -29.64
N ALA A 359 -4.71 -4.94 -30.03
CA ALA A 359 -3.27 -5.08 -29.78
C ALA A 359 -2.94 -5.04 -28.28
N MET A 360 -3.61 -4.15 -27.53
CA MET A 360 -3.51 -4.10 -26.07
C MET A 360 -3.95 -5.42 -25.42
N ASN A 361 -5.08 -5.98 -25.86
CA ASN A 361 -5.64 -7.23 -25.34
C ASN A 361 -4.74 -8.43 -25.63
N GLU A 362 -4.21 -8.53 -26.85
CA GLU A 362 -3.22 -9.55 -27.24
C GLU A 362 -1.98 -9.45 -26.35
N TRP A 363 -1.47 -8.24 -26.14
CA TRP A 363 -0.32 -8.01 -25.26
C TRP A 363 -0.60 -8.35 -23.80
N LEU A 364 -1.78 -8.03 -23.27
CA LEU A 364 -2.20 -8.43 -21.92
C LEU A 364 -2.24 -9.96 -21.81
N GLY A 365 -2.80 -10.65 -22.80
CA GLY A 365 -2.77 -12.10 -22.90
C GLY A 365 -1.36 -12.67 -22.84
N GLU A 366 -0.42 -12.07 -23.56
CA GLU A 366 1.01 -12.44 -23.50
C GLU A 366 1.62 -12.23 -22.11
N GLN A 367 1.31 -11.12 -21.43
CA GLN A 367 1.82 -10.89 -20.06
C GLN A 367 1.31 -11.94 -19.08
N LEU A 368 0.05 -12.37 -19.19
CA LEU A 368 -0.57 -13.32 -18.26
C LEU A 368 -0.12 -14.78 -18.47
N LYS A 369 0.75 -15.07 -19.45
CA LYS A 369 1.49 -16.35 -19.52
C LYS A 369 2.46 -16.51 -18.35
N ASP A 370 3.00 -15.41 -17.84
CA ASP A 370 3.89 -15.48 -16.68
C ASP A 370 3.05 -15.57 -15.39
N LYS A 371 3.39 -16.53 -14.53
CA LYS A 371 2.64 -16.78 -13.29
C LYS A 371 2.79 -15.63 -12.29
N GLU A 372 3.98 -15.04 -12.15
CA GLU A 372 4.18 -13.89 -11.27
C GLU A 372 3.38 -12.68 -11.76
N LYS A 373 3.37 -12.45 -13.07
CA LYS A 373 2.56 -11.39 -13.69
C LYS A 373 1.07 -11.62 -13.53
N ALA A 374 0.59 -12.85 -13.65
CA ALA A 374 -0.81 -13.19 -13.42
C ALA A 374 -1.23 -12.95 -11.96
N GLU A 375 -0.39 -13.31 -11.00
CA GLU A 375 -0.63 -13.03 -9.57
C GLU A 375 -0.62 -11.53 -9.26
N ALA A 376 0.22 -10.75 -9.96
CA ALA A 376 0.23 -9.30 -9.84
C ALA A 376 -0.95 -8.64 -10.57
N PHE A 377 -1.41 -9.15 -11.70
CA PHE A 377 -2.63 -8.69 -12.38
C PHE A 377 -3.88 -8.89 -11.52
N LYS A 378 -3.98 -10.05 -10.85
CA LYS A 378 -5.06 -10.36 -9.89
C LYS A 378 -5.20 -9.29 -8.80
N LYS A 379 -4.14 -8.57 -8.47
CA LYS A 379 -4.13 -7.52 -7.43
C LYS A 379 -5.01 -6.33 -7.78
N HIS A 380 -5.26 -6.10 -9.05
CA HIS A 380 -6.04 -4.98 -9.57
C HIS A 380 -7.56 -5.25 -9.63
N PHE A 381 -8.04 -6.34 -9.02
CA PHE A 381 -9.46 -6.71 -9.01
C PHE A 381 -9.97 -6.88 -7.58
N SER A 382 -11.23 -6.48 -7.32
CA SER A 382 -11.81 -6.61 -5.98
C SER A 382 -11.87 -8.08 -5.57
N GLN A 383 -11.49 -8.34 -4.32
CA GLN A 383 -11.50 -9.68 -3.74
C GLN A 383 -12.92 -10.22 -3.50
N SER A 384 -13.94 -9.34 -3.40
CA SER A 384 -15.34 -9.74 -3.28
C SER A 384 -15.84 -10.54 -4.50
N ILE A 385 -15.17 -10.38 -5.64
CA ILE A 385 -15.47 -10.99 -6.93
C ILE A 385 -14.64 -12.29 -7.17
N GLN A 386 -13.72 -12.62 -6.24
CA GLN A 386 -12.89 -13.83 -6.32
C GLN A 386 -13.63 -15.12 -5.94
N GLY A 387 -14.77 -15.02 -5.25
CA GLY A 387 -15.62 -16.17 -4.93
C GLY A 387 -16.32 -16.74 -6.17
N SER A 388 -16.34 -18.06 -6.30
CA SER A 388 -17.20 -18.75 -7.29
C SER A 388 -18.65 -18.79 -6.80
N SER A 389 -19.59 -18.68 -7.73
CA SER A 389 -20.97 -19.12 -7.47
C SER A 389 -21.18 -20.51 -8.06
N LEU A 390 -22.25 -21.20 -7.65
CA LEU A 390 -22.64 -22.51 -8.21
C LEU A 390 -22.73 -22.52 -9.74
N PHE A 391 -22.90 -21.35 -10.38
CA PHE A 391 -23.15 -21.22 -11.82
C PHE A 391 -22.11 -20.36 -12.56
N LYS A 392 -21.10 -19.80 -11.88
CA LYS A 392 -20.01 -19.03 -12.51
C LYS A 392 -18.69 -19.28 -11.80
N ALA A 393 -17.66 -19.62 -12.57
CA ALA A 393 -16.27 -19.58 -12.12
C ALA A 393 -15.95 -18.17 -11.58
N GLY A 394 -15.49 -18.07 -10.33
CA GLY A 394 -15.05 -16.80 -9.76
C GLY A 394 -13.82 -16.27 -10.50
N PHE A 395 -13.44 -15.01 -10.26
CA PHE A 395 -12.31 -14.37 -10.93
C PHE A 395 -11.04 -15.24 -10.91
N GLU A 396 -10.69 -15.81 -9.75
CA GLU A 396 -9.49 -16.65 -9.61
C GLU A 396 -9.54 -17.87 -10.53
N LYS A 397 -10.67 -18.56 -10.58
CA LYS A 397 -10.81 -19.74 -11.43
C LYS A 397 -10.79 -19.37 -12.90
N SER A 398 -11.40 -18.25 -13.27
CA SER A 398 -11.37 -17.73 -14.64
C SER A 398 -9.95 -17.35 -15.08
N LEU A 399 -9.17 -16.72 -14.20
CA LEU A 399 -7.77 -16.39 -14.44
C LEU A 399 -6.89 -17.64 -14.51
N GLU A 400 -7.09 -18.60 -13.60
CA GLU A 400 -6.38 -19.88 -13.61
C GLU A 400 -6.61 -20.66 -14.92
N LEU A 401 -7.88 -20.80 -15.33
CA LEU A 401 -8.26 -21.47 -16.58
C LEU A 401 -7.75 -20.72 -17.81
N PHE A 402 -7.71 -19.40 -17.76
CA PHE A 402 -7.12 -18.59 -18.84
C PHE A 402 -5.61 -18.80 -18.91
N HIS A 403 -4.91 -18.69 -17.78
CA HIS A 403 -3.46 -18.94 -17.68
C HIS A 403 -3.08 -20.33 -18.17
N GLN A 404 -3.80 -21.38 -17.74
CA GLN A 404 -3.57 -22.77 -18.18
C GLN A 404 -3.74 -22.94 -19.69
N ARG A 405 -4.72 -22.27 -20.30
CA ARG A 405 -4.89 -22.27 -21.77
C ARG A 405 -3.73 -21.60 -22.47
N LEU A 406 -3.25 -20.46 -21.95
CA LEU A 406 -2.15 -19.70 -22.55
C LEU A 406 -0.78 -20.39 -22.47
N GLN A 407 -0.56 -21.31 -21.52
CA GLN A 407 0.67 -22.11 -21.41
C GLN A 407 0.88 -23.07 -22.59
N GLN A 408 -0.18 -23.42 -23.32
CA GLN A 408 -0.07 -24.31 -24.45
C GLN A 408 0.57 -23.57 -25.65
N PRO A 409 1.58 -24.16 -26.32
CA PRO A 409 2.25 -23.52 -27.46
C PRO A 409 1.26 -23.07 -28.55
N GLY A 410 1.45 -21.85 -29.07
CA GLY A 410 0.63 -21.29 -30.14
C GLY A 410 -0.74 -20.75 -29.72
N HIS A 411 -1.13 -20.82 -28.43
CA HIS A 411 -2.50 -20.43 -28.05
C HIS A 411 -2.81 -18.95 -28.17
N VAL A 412 -1.84 -18.04 -28.07
CA VAL A 412 -2.13 -16.60 -28.32
C VAL A 412 -2.48 -16.36 -29.80
N ALA A 413 -1.78 -17.03 -30.71
CA ALA A 413 -2.11 -17.01 -32.13
C ALA A 413 -3.47 -17.68 -32.41
N PHE A 414 -3.80 -18.76 -31.69
CA PHE A 414 -5.11 -19.41 -31.77
C PHE A 414 -6.25 -18.47 -31.32
N HIS A 415 -6.09 -17.78 -30.18
CA HIS A 415 -7.03 -16.77 -29.70
C HIS A 415 -7.18 -15.61 -30.70
N LYS A 416 -6.08 -15.20 -31.35
CA LYS A 416 -6.12 -14.19 -32.42
C LYS A 416 -6.97 -14.64 -33.61
N GLN A 417 -6.82 -15.89 -34.06
CA GLN A 417 -7.62 -16.46 -35.16
C GLN A 417 -9.12 -16.53 -34.85
N ARG A 418 -9.47 -16.77 -33.57
CA ARG A 418 -10.86 -16.76 -33.09
C ARG A 418 -11.46 -15.37 -32.90
N GLY A 419 -10.62 -14.33 -32.91
CA GLY A 419 -11.03 -12.96 -32.62
C GLY A 419 -11.17 -12.67 -31.12
N ASP A 420 -10.65 -13.54 -30.24
CA ASP A 420 -10.80 -13.43 -28.79
C ASP A 420 -10.06 -12.21 -28.19
N TRP A 421 -9.20 -11.55 -28.98
CA TRP A 421 -8.52 -10.29 -28.61
C TRP A 421 -9.34 -9.04 -28.94
N LYS A 422 -10.48 -9.15 -29.63
CA LYS A 422 -11.37 -8.01 -29.85
C LYS A 422 -11.83 -7.43 -28.51
N GLU A 423 -12.03 -6.11 -28.48
CA GLU A 423 -12.56 -5.42 -27.31
C GLU A 423 -13.93 -5.98 -26.92
N GLY A 424 -14.08 -6.41 -25.66
CA GLY A 424 -15.34 -6.96 -25.13
C GLY A 424 -15.39 -8.49 -25.07
N GLU A 425 -14.38 -9.18 -25.60
CA GLU A 425 -14.24 -10.63 -25.49
C GLU A 425 -13.58 -11.03 -24.15
N ILE A 426 -12.32 -11.50 -24.16
CA ILE A 426 -11.59 -11.86 -22.93
C ILE A 426 -11.29 -10.62 -22.09
N PHE A 427 -10.87 -9.55 -22.77
CA PHE A 427 -10.62 -8.25 -22.18
C PHE A 427 -11.58 -7.23 -22.80
N GLY A 428 -12.23 -6.45 -21.96
CA GLY A 428 -13.15 -5.40 -22.38
C GLY A 428 -12.96 -4.15 -21.55
N GLY A 429 -13.97 -3.29 -21.55
CA GLY A 429 -13.98 -2.20 -20.60
C GLY A 429 -15.35 -1.56 -20.42
N ASP A 430 -15.55 -1.03 -19.22
CA ASP A 430 -16.73 -0.27 -18.87
C ASP A 430 -16.43 1.22 -19.09
N LYS A 431 -17.24 1.88 -19.93
CA LYS A 431 -17.05 3.29 -20.27
C LYS A 431 -17.15 4.19 -19.04
N ILE A 432 -16.20 5.11 -18.94
CA ILE A 432 -16.19 6.17 -17.93
C ILE A 432 -16.82 7.41 -18.54
N GLU A 433 -17.95 7.85 -17.99
CA GLU A 433 -18.67 9.06 -18.46
C GLU A 433 -18.11 10.36 -17.86
N GLY A 434 -17.30 10.28 -16.81
CA GLY A 434 -16.75 11.43 -16.08
C GLY A 434 -15.23 11.42 -15.95
N ASP A 435 -14.71 12.06 -14.90
CA ASP A 435 -13.27 12.08 -14.62
C ASP A 435 -12.77 10.65 -14.29
N PRO A 436 -11.85 10.06 -15.08
CA PRO A 436 -11.32 8.71 -14.84
C PRO A 436 -10.56 8.60 -13.51
N PHE A 437 -9.96 9.67 -13.02
CA PHE A 437 -9.28 9.70 -11.72
C PHE A 437 -10.26 9.78 -10.55
N LYS A 438 -11.49 10.27 -10.79
CA LYS A 438 -12.59 10.20 -9.82
C LYS A 438 -13.21 8.81 -9.80
N GLU A 439 -13.34 8.15 -10.95
CA GLU A 439 -13.77 6.75 -11.02
C GLU A 439 -12.76 5.82 -10.33
N LEU A 440 -11.46 6.00 -10.59
CA LEU A 440 -10.37 5.34 -9.88
C LEU A 440 -10.48 5.53 -8.36
N GLN A 441 -10.71 6.76 -7.90
CA GLN A 441 -10.91 7.05 -6.47
C GLN A 441 -12.08 6.25 -5.89
N ARG A 442 -13.25 6.28 -6.54
CA ARG A 442 -14.46 5.59 -6.08
C ARG A 442 -14.27 4.08 -6.02
N ASN A 443 -13.65 3.50 -7.04
CA ASN A 443 -13.35 2.08 -7.08
C ASN A 443 -12.35 1.70 -5.98
N THR A 444 -11.31 2.51 -5.75
CA THR A 444 -10.35 2.30 -4.66
C THR A 444 -11.02 2.36 -3.29
N GLU A 445 -11.86 3.38 -3.03
CA GLU A 445 -12.63 3.51 -1.79
C GLU A 445 -13.54 2.29 -1.57
N SER A 446 -14.27 1.87 -2.60
CA SER A 446 -15.19 0.73 -2.53
C SER A 446 -14.43 -0.57 -2.25
N ALA A 447 -13.36 -0.83 -2.99
CA ALA A 447 -12.51 -2.01 -2.80
C ALA A 447 -11.87 -2.03 -1.40
N MET A 448 -11.46 -0.88 -0.87
CA MET A 448 -10.95 -0.78 0.50
C MET A 448 -12.02 -1.16 1.53
N LYS A 449 -13.23 -0.62 1.41
CA LYS A 449 -14.33 -0.95 2.34
C LYS A 449 -14.73 -2.41 2.25
N GLU A 450 -14.79 -2.99 1.05
CA GLU A 450 -15.06 -4.42 0.83
C GLU A 450 -13.97 -5.32 1.43
N SER A 451 -12.70 -4.92 1.33
CA SER A 451 -11.57 -5.72 1.84
C SER A 451 -11.55 -5.91 3.37
N THR A 452 -12.28 -5.07 4.12
CA THR A 452 -12.30 -5.12 5.59
C THR A 452 -12.79 -6.46 6.14
N SER A 453 -13.71 -7.15 5.45
CA SER A 453 -14.21 -8.48 5.85
C SER A 453 -13.13 -9.56 5.79
N GLN A 454 -12.06 -9.32 5.04
CA GLN A 454 -10.92 -10.19 4.89
C GLN A 454 -9.78 -9.78 5.84
N GLN A 455 -9.77 -8.52 6.28
CA GLN A 455 -8.75 -8.02 7.20
C GLN A 455 -9.08 -8.34 8.65
N PHE A 456 -10.34 -8.58 9.03
CA PHE A 456 -10.75 -8.85 10.40
C PHE A 456 -11.49 -10.18 10.55
N VAL A 457 -11.32 -10.84 11.69
CA VAL A 457 -12.09 -12.04 12.06
C VAL A 457 -13.25 -11.61 12.97
N LEU A 458 -14.48 -11.90 12.57
CA LEU A 458 -15.68 -11.60 13.36
C LEU A 458 -15.90 -12.61 14.48
N ASN A 459 -16.58 -12.19 15.55
CA ASN A 459 -16.97 -13.10 16.65
C ASN A 459 -17.87 -14.25 16.17
N SER A 460 -18.74 -13.99 15.18
CA SER A 460 -19.64 -14.98 14.57
C SER A 460 -18.91 -16.04 13.73
N ASP A 461 -17.68 -15.77 13.27
CA ASP A 461 -17.04 -16.50 12.18
C ASP A 461 -15.59 -16.88 12.51
N ARG A 462 -15.40 -17.63 13.59
CA ARG A 462 -14.09 -18.08 14.09
C ARG A 462 -13.65 -19.45 13.56
N THR A 463 -14.10 -19.85 12.37
CA THR A 463 -13.62 -21.10 11.75
C THR A 463 -12.15 -20.95 11.33
N LYS A 464 -11.34 -22.01 11.46
CA LYS A 464 -9.91 -22.03 11.02
C LYS A 464 -9.71 -21.47 9.61
N ASN A 465 -10.67 -21.69 8.70
CA ASN A 465 -10.63 -21.20 7.33
C ASN A 465 -10.71 -19.66 7.23
N GLN A 466 -11.37 -18.96 8.16
CA GLN A 466 -11.47 -17.49 8.16
C GLN A 466 -10.22 -16.83 8.76
N ILE A 467 -9.60 -17.46 9.76
CA ILE A 467 -8.30 -17.03 10.31
C ILE A 467 -7.21 -17.18 9.24
N LEU A 468 -7.17 -18.32 8.55
CA LEU A 468 -6.23 -18.57 7.44
C LEU A 468 -6.45 -17.63 6.25
N LYS A 469 -7.71 -17.26 6.00
CA LYS A 469 -8.07 -16.20 5.08
C LYS A 469 -7.39 -14.91 5.53
N ALA A 470 -7.67 -14.41 6.73
CA ALA A 470 -7.15 -13.12 7.25
C ALA A 470 -5.62 -12.93 7.23
N GLY A 471 -4.84 -14.02 7.19
CA GLY A 471 -3.38 -14.00 7.10
C GLY A 471 -2.79 -14.06 5.68
N LYS A 472 -3.59 -14.28 4.63
CA LYS A 472 -3.11 -14.48 3.24
C LYS A 472 -3.26 -13.28 2.30
N TYR A 473 -3.68 -12.12 2.81
CA TYR A 473 -4.32 -11.14 1.95
C TYR A 473 -3.44 -10.08 1.32
N LEU A 474 -3.90 -9.71 0.11
CA LEU A 474 -3.46 -8.56 -0.65
C LEU A 474 -3.75 -7.29 0.13
N ASP A 475 -2.72 -6.50 0.36
CA ASP A 475 -2.91 -5.21 1.01
C ASP A 475 -3.48 -4.22 0.00
N ILE A 476 -4.80 -4.00 0.00
CA ILE A 476 -5.45 -2.95 -0.80
C ILE A 476 -4.82 -1.56 -0.54
N MET A 477 -4.12 -1.38 0.59
CA MET A 477 -3.35 -0.17 0.87
C MET A 477 -2.17 0.00 -0.08
N LEU A 478 -1.64 -1.05 -0.71
CA LEU A 478 -0.66 -0.90 -1.80
C LEU A 478 -1.27 -0.22 -3.02
N LEU A 479 -2.50 -0.59 -3.38
CA LEU A 479 -3.21 0.07 -4.48
C LEU A 479 -3.52 1.52 -4.12
N PHE A 480 -3.97 1.79 -2.89
CA PHE A 480 -4.12 3.16 -2.39
C PHE A 480 -2.78 3.94 -2.43
N ALA A 481 -1.67 3.31 -2.07
CA ALA A 481 -0.37 3.96 -2.03
C ALA A 481 0.29 4.15 -3.40
N THR A 482 -0.26 3.52 -4.43
CA THR A 482 0.35 3.50 -5.76
C THR A 482 0.51 4.90 -6.38
N PRO A 483 -0.51 5.79 -6.38
CA PRO A 483 -0.33 7.17 -6.80
C PRO A 483 0.79 7.91 -6.05
N LEU A 484 1.00 7.60 -4.77
CA LEU A 484 1.99 8.29 -3.92
C LEU A 484 3.41 8.05 -4.37
N GLY A 485 3.75 6.81 -4.75
CA GLY A 485 5.11 6.46 -5.16
C GLY A 485 5.60 7.30 -6.33
N ILE A 486 4.74 7.58 -7.32
CA ILE A 486 5.13 8.36 -8.49
C ILE A 486 4.96 9.86 -8.24
N ALA A 487 3.85 10.26 -7.61
CA ALA A 487 3.53 11.68 -7.43
C ALA A 487 4.49 12.37 -6.47
N LEU A 488 4.85 11.74 -5.35
CA LEU A 488 5.72 12.36 -4.36
C LEU A 488 7.19 12.22 -4.76
N PRO A 489 8.01 13.28 -4.58
CA PRO A 489 9.46 13.16 -4.70
C PRO A 489 10.03 12.09 -3.75
N PRO A 490 11.24 11.54 -3.98
CA PRO A 490 11.94 10.59 -3.09
C PRO A 490 12.21 11.04 -1.64
N VAL A 491 11.65 12.17 -1.20
CA VAL A 491 11.89 12.74 0.12
C VAL A 491 11.07 11.94 1.14
N GLY A 492 11.64 11.65 2.32
CA GLY A 492 11.21 10.70 3.37
C GLY A 492 9.76 10.72 3.90
N ILE A 493 8.80 11.36 3.22
CA ILE A 493 7.36 11.42 3.49
C ILE A 493 6.70 10.03 3.35
N LEU A 494 7.20 9.18 2.46
CA LEU A 494 6.71 7.81 2.29
C LEU A 494 6.90 6.92 3.53
N LEU A 495 7.88 7.24 4.38
CA LEU A 495 8.23 6.43 5.56
C LEU A 495 7.37 6.73 6.79
N THR A 496 6.61 7.84 6.82
CA THR A 496 5.88 8.25 8.03
C THR A 496 4.42 7.82 8.04
N GLY A 497 3.73 7.76 6.90
CA GLY A 497 2.30 7.47 6.84
C GLY A 497 1.93 5.98 6.69
N LEU A 498 2.72 5.22 5.93
CA LEU A 498 2.44 3.82 5.60
C LEU A 498 3.36 2.85 6.35
N ASN A 499 3.57 3.06 7.66
CA ASN A 499 4.24 2.09 8.52
C ASN A 499 3.37 0.83 8.69
N ILE A 500 3.36 -0.05 7.69
CA ILE A 500 2.73 -1.36 7.77
C ILE A 500 3.65 -2.20 8.67
N ALA A 501 3.24 -2.41 9.92
CA ALA A 501 4.07 -3.03 10.96
C ALA A 501 4.47 -4.50 10.72
N SER A 502 4.08 -5.09 9.58
CA SER A 502 4.47 -6.45 9.15
C SER A 502 5.49 -6.47 7.99
N GLY A 503 6.11 -5.33 7.66
CA GLY A 503 6.99 -5.24 6.50
C GLY A 503 7.25 -3.79 6.12
N VAL A 504 8.50 -3.34 6.19
CA VAL A 504 8.88 -2.04 5.61
C VAL A 504 8.47 -2.04 4.14
N LEU A 505 7.46 -1.23 3.80
CA LEU A 505 7.06 -1.03 2.43
C LEU A 505 8.13 -0.18 1.73
N LYS A 506 9.05 -0.84 1.02
CA LYS A 506 9.85 -0.17 -0.01
C LYS A 506 8.94 -0.04 -1.22
N LEU A 507 8.20 1.07 -1.34
CA LEU A 507 7.59 1.41 -2.62
C LEU A 507 8.74 1.64 -3.61
N GLY A 508 8.85 0.72 -4.56
CA GLY A 508 9.87 0.72 -5.60
C GLY A 508 9.59 1.82 -6.62
N VAL A 509 9.78 3.07 -6.22
CA VAL A 509 10.21 4.09 -7.18
C VAL A 509 11.65 3.70 -7.49
N GLY A 510 12.03 3.59 -8.76
CA GLY A 510 13.40 3.30 -9.22
C GLY A 510 14.40 4.37 -8.76
N ILE A 511 14.66 4.44 -7.46
CA ILE A 511 15.63 5.26 -6.76
C ILE A 511 16.81 4.33 -6.46
N ASP A 512 17.37 3.69 -7.48
CA ASP A 512 18.72 3.11 -7.36
C ASP A 512 19.79 4.08 -7.92
N ASP A 513 19.37 5.13 -8.64
CA ASP A 513 20.31 6.00 -9.36
C ASP A 513 20.97 7.12 -8.52
N LYS A 514 20.69 7.23 -7.21
CA LYS A 514 21.25 8.36 -6.42
C LYS A 514 21.87 8.05 -5.06
N VAL A 515 21.90 6.78 -4.66
CA VAL A 515 22.55 6.38 -3.40
C VAL A 515 23.75 5.44 -3.62
N HIS A 516 23.91 4.84 -4.82
CA HIS A 516 25.01 3.88 -5.07
C HIS A 516 25.89 4.12 -6.30
N ASN A 517 25.78 5.25 -7.03
CA ASN A 517 26.72 5.61 -8.11
C ASN A 517 27.07 4.43 -9.05
N ARG A 518 26.07 3.71 -9.57
CA ARG A 518 26.30 2.62 -10.54
C ARG A 518 25.98 3.09 -11.97
N PRO A 519 26.93 3.01 -12.91
CA PRO A 519 26.69 3.32 -14.31
C PRO A 519 26.03 2.11 -14.97
N ASP A 520 24.80 2.26 -15.49
CA ASP A 520 24.16 1.34 -16.46
C ASP A 520 22.82 1.93 -16.95
N ALA A 521 22.90 3.05 -17.67
CA ALA A 521 21.74 3.64 -18.35
C ALA A 521 21.14 2.69 -19.41
N ASP A 522 21.93 1.72 -19.90
CA ASP A 522 21.54 0.78 -20.95
C ASP A 522 20.77 -0.45 -20.42
N ASN A 523 20.75 -0.68 -19.09
CA ASN A 523 19.93 -1.72 -18.45
C ASN A 523 18.52 -1.22 -18.05
N ARG A 524 18.14 0.01 -18.38
CA ARG A 524 16.84 0.61 -18.03
C ARG A 524 15.63 0.10 -18.86
N ILE A 525 15.85 -0.77 -19.84
CA ILE A 525 14.79 -1.28 -20.75
C ILE A 525 14.12 -2.59 -20.26
N THR A 526 14.53 -3.18 -19.13
CA THR A 526 13.97 -4.45 -18.62
C THR A 526 13.27 -4.36 -17.26
N TYR A 527 12.45 -3.32 -17.03
CA TYR A 527 11.48 -3.33 -15.91
C TYR A 527 10.11 -3.83 -16.39
N GLY A 528 9.87 -5.13 -16.17
CA GLY A 528 8.67 -5.82 -16.65
C GLY A 528 7.38 -5.34 -15.96
N VAL A 529 6.32 -5.23 -16.76
CA VAL A 529 4.94 -5.07 -16.30
C VAL A 529 4.62 -6.13 -15.25
N PHE A 530 4.00 -5.72 -14.15
CA PHE A 530 3.65 -6.56 -13.01
C PHE A 530 4.85 -7.07 -12.15
N ASN A 531 6.06 -6.51 -12.30
CA ASN A 531 7.24 -6.92 -11.52
C ASN A 531 7.66 -5.95 -10.39
N ALA A 532 6.99 -4.80 -10.22
CA ALA A 532 7.52 -3.68 -9.43
C ALA A 532 7.14 -3.63 -7.94
N ILE A 533 6.29 -4.55 -7.45
CA ILE A 533 5.85 -4.56 -6.04
C ILE A 533 6.02 -5.95 -5.44
N LYS A 534 7.21 -6.23 -4.90
CA LYS A 534 7.44 -7.37 -4.01
C LYS A 534 7.29 -6.88 -2.56
N PRO A 535 6.21 -7.25 -1.84
CA PRO A 535 6.15 -6.99 -0.39
C PRO A 535 7.28 -7.76 0.28
N VAL A 536 8.17 -7.04 0.98
CA VAL A 536 9.12 -7.67 1.89
C VAL A 536 8.35 -7.99 3.16
N VAL A 537 7.93 -9.25 3.29
CA VAL A 537 7.33 -9.75 4.53
C VAL A 537 8.47 -9.93 5.54
N THR A 538 8.77 -8.91 6.32
CA THR A 538 9.40 -9.13 7.61
C THR A 538 8.28 -9.44 8.57
N ALA A 539 8.00 -10.74 8.78
CA ALA A 539 7.28 -11.16 9.97
C ALA A 539 7.84 -10.37 11.16
N GLY A 540 6.99 -9.91 12.08
CA GLY A 540 7.31 -9.10 13.26
C GLY A 540 8.30 -9.78 14.22
N LEU A 541 9.50 -10.03 13.71
CA LEU A 541 10.65 -10.63 14.34
C LEU A 541 11.46 -9.45 14.84
N GLY A 542 11.24 -9.08 16.10
CA GLY A 542 12.16 -8.21 16.81
C GLY A 542 13.60 -8.72 16.60
N ASN A 543 14.44 -7.88 16.00
CA ASN A 543 15.90 -7.95 16.00
C ASN A 543 16.60 -9.30 15.74
N ALA A 544 16.01 -10.25 15.00
CA ALA A 544 16.67 -11.52 14.67
C ALA A 544 17.33 -11.57 13.27
N ILE A 545 17.13 -10.56 12.42
CA ILE A 545 17.89 -10.43 11.17
C ILE A 545 19.00 -9.41 11.42
N LYS A 546 20.21 -9.90 11.73
CA LYS A 546 21.41 -9.06 11.56
C LYS A 546 21.41 -8.62 10.10
N PRO A 547 21.41 -7.31 9.77
CA PRO A 547 21.75 -6.90 8.42
C PRO A 547 23.13 -7.49 8.15
N VAL A 548 23.26 -8.30 7.09
CA VAL A 548 24.57 -8.67 6.56
C VAL A 548 25.17 -7.40 5.98
N VAL A 549 25.70 -6.54 6.86
CA VAL A 549 26.72 -5.58 6.49
C VAL A 549 27.96 -6.42 6.37
N ALA A 550 28.26 -6.88 5.16
CA ALA A 550 29.59 -7.37 4.87
C ALA A 550 30.58 -6.24 5.21
N PRO A 551 31.63 -6.49 6.00
CA PRO A 551 32.64 -5.48 6.26
C PRO A 551 33.30 -5.11 4.93
N ALA A 552 33.35 -3.81 4.64
CA ALA A 552 34.14 -3.29 3.54
C ALA A 552 35.59 -3.75 3.73
N ILE A 553 36.08 -4.58 2.81
CA ILE A 553 37.49 -4.94 2.74
C ILE A 553 38.27 -3.65 2.37
N PRO A 554 39.31 -3.27 3.13
CA PRO A 554 40.16 -2.15 2.78
C PRO A 554 41.40 -2.65 2.03
N LEU A 555 41.50 -2.39 0.72
CA LEU A 555 42.72 -2.61 -0.08
C LEU A 555 42.53 -1.92 -1.44
N LEU A 556 43.44 -1.15 -2.02
CA LEU A 556 44.73 -0.55 -1.63
C LEU A 556 44.95 0.56 -2.69
N LYS A 557 45.46 1.72 -2.28
CA LYS A 557 46.03 2.71 -3.20
C LYS A 557 47.41 2.25 -3.67
N GLN A 558 47.75 2.64 -4.91
CA GLN A 558 49.06 2.59 -5.58
C GLN A 558 49.39 1.25 -6.26
N MET A 559 49.89 1.18 -7.50
CA MET A 559 50.86 2.09 -8.12
C MET A 559 50.63 2.23 -9.64
N VAL A 560 50.62 3.48 -10.10
CA VAL A 560 51.38 3.86 -11.29
C VAL A 560 52.86 3.66 -10.94
N LEU A 561 53.55 2.79 -11.69
CA LEU A 561 54.91 2.98 -12.20
C LEU A 561 55.35 1.69 -12.94
N ASN A 562 55.49 1.86 -14.25
CA ASN A 562 56.43 1.17 -15.15
C ASN A 562 56.38 -0.36 -15.24
N SER A 563 55.70 -0.86 -16.28
CA SER A 563 56.30 -1.49 -17.49
C SER A 563 55.22 -2.24 -18.26
#